data_AF-W2KPJ2-F1
#
_entry.id   AF-W2KPJ2-F1
#
_cell.length_a   1.000
_cell.length_b   1.000
_cell.length_c   1.000
_cell.angle_alpha   90.00
_cell.angle_beta   90.00
_cell.angle_gamma   90.00
#
_symmetry.space_group_name_H-M   'P 1'
#
loop_
_entity.id
_entity.type
_entity.pdbx_description
1 polymer ?
#
loop_
_entity_poly.entity_id
_entity_poly.type
_entity_poly.pdbx_seq_one_letter_code
_entity_poly.pdbx_strand_id
1 'polypeptide(L)'
;VVTWAKFLDDFNKADSTSATTLFSFLKSRYDEDVFVNMLIAAKNVPSTEKIATRIQAEQTALWLEKGKNPGVVFKLLKLDDVDVSLLENPLFVAWMKYTEDFSKIHYGTKITTVSWDVIPS
;
A
#
# COMPACT_ATOMS: atom_id res chain seq x y z
N VAL A 1 2.92 -11.81 17.07
CA VAL A 1 1.64 -11.35 16.46
C VAL A 1 0.89 -10.65 17.58
N VAL A 2 0.37 -9.43 17.36
CA VAL A 2 -0.35 -8.68 18.40
C VAL A 2 -1.70 -9.34 18.71
N THR A 3 -2.16 -9.27 19.97
CA THR A 3 -3.37 -9.98 20.44
C THR A 3 -4.59 -9.71 19.58
N TRP A 4 -4.81 -8.46 19.19
CA TRP A 4 -5.95 -8.08 18.36
C TRP A 4 -5.89 -8.67 16.95
N ALA A 5 -4.70 -8.76 16.34
CA ALA A 5 -4.54 -9.36 15.02
C ALA A 5 -4.84 -10.86 15.02
N LYS A 6 -4.43 -11.55 16.09
CA LYS A 6 -4.77 -12.97 16.28
C LYS A 6 -6.28 -13.16 16.47
N PHE A 7 -6.92 -12.32 17.28
CA PHE A 7 -8.38 -12.36 17.43
C PHE A 7 -9.10 -12.20 16.09
N LEU A 8 -8.68 -11.24 15.26
CA LEU A 8 -9.30 -11.03 13.96
C LEU A 8 -9.12 -12.24 13.03
N ASP A 9 -7.94 -12.87 13.05
CA ASP A 9 -7.67 -14.09 12.28
C ASP A 9 -8.61 -15.23 12.69
N ASP A 10 -8.75 -15.45 14.00
CA ASP A 10 -9.62 -16.48 14.56
C ASP A 10 -11.10 -16.18 14.25
N PHE A 11 -11.51 -14.91 14.31
CA PHE A 11 -12.86 -14.45 13.96
C PHE A 11 -13.19 -14.70 12.48
N ASN A 12 -12.35 -14.23 11.56
CA ASN A 12 -12.56 -14.39 10.11
C ASN A 12 -12.57 -15.88 9.69
N LYS A 13 -11.85 -16.74 10.42
CA LYS A 13 -11.85 -18.19 10.20
C LYS A 13 -13.15 -18.84 10.66
N ALA A 14 -13.76 -18.33 11.74
CA ALA A 14 -15.00 -18.85 12.31
C ALA A 14 -16.25 -18.34 11.58
N ASP A 15 -16.24 -17.10 11.10
CA ASP A 15 -17.30 -16.51 10.28
C ASP A 15 -16.70 -15.74 9.09
N SER A 16 -16.82 -16.34 7.90
CA SER A 16 -16.36 -15.70 6.65
C SER A 16 -17.33 -14.66 6.11
N THR A 17 -18.58 -14.62 6.58
CA THR A 17 -19.61 -13.68 6.09
C THR A 17 -19.31 -12.26 6.53
N SER A 18 -18.75 -12.11 7.72
CA SER A 18 -18.39 -10.81 8.33
C SER A 18 -16.90 -10.50 8.23
N ALA A 19 -16.16 -11.23 7.38
CA ALA A 19 -14.70 -11.14 7.34
C ALA A 19 -14.21 -9.74 6.96
N THR A 20 -13.20 -9.25 7.69
CA THR A 20 -12.56 -7.95 7.40
C THR A 20 -11.05 -8.00 7.59
N THR A 21 -10.33 -6.98 7.15
CA THR A 21 -8.88 -6.89 7.26
C THR A 21 -8.47 -5.98 8.41
N LEU A 22 -7.25 -6.13 8.92
CA LEU A 22 -6.70 -5.21 9.92
C LEU A 22 -6.65 -3.80 9.33
N PHE A 23 -6.30 -3.71 8.03
CA PHE A 23 -6.34 -2.47 7.27
C PHE A 23 -7.72 -1.82 7.31
N SER A 24 -8.76 -2.49 6.83
CA SER A 24 -10.11 -1.91 6.70
C SER A 24 -10.65 -1.43 8.05
N PHE A 25 -10.41 -2.21 9.11
CA PHE A 25 -10.81 -1.82 10.45
C PHE A 25 -10.08 -0.57 10.95
N LEU A 26 -8.75 -0.54 10.86
CA LEU A 26 -7.95 0.58 11.38
C LEU A 26 -8.09 1.84 10.53
N LYS A 27 -8.21 1.70 9.21
CA LYS A 27 -8.41 2.80 8.26
C LYS A 27 -9.69 3.58 8.52
N SER A 28 -10.71 2.97 9.16
CA SER A 28 -11.94 3.65 9.55
C SER A 28 -11.75 4.72 10.63
N ARG A 29 -10.60 4.75 11.30
CA ARG A 29 -10.31 5.64 12.45
C ARG A 29 -9.39 6.80 12.12
N TYR A 30 -8.75 6.76 10.95
CA TYR A 30 -7.73 7.71 10.56
C TYR A 30 -7.91 8.09 9.10
N ASP A 31 -7.58 9.34 8.77
CA ASP A 31 -7.42 9.76 7.38
C ASP A 31 -6.34 8.93 6.70
N GLU A 32 -6.47 8.73 5.37
CA GLU A 32 -5.65 7.76 4.65
C GLU A 32 -4.16 8.11 4.64
N ASP A 33 -3.86 9.39 4.45
CA ASP A 33 -2.52 9.94 4.48
C ASP A 33 -1.89 9.80 5.87
N VAL A 34 -2.63 10.14 6.93
CA VAL A 34 -2.21 9.96 8.32
C VAL A 34 -1.90 8.49 8.59
N PHE A 35 -2.78 7.59 8.15
CA PHE A 35 -2.61 6.16 8.34
C PHE A 35 -1.39 5.58 7.60
N VAL A 36 -1.18 5.99 6.33
CA VAL A 36 0.00 5.58 5.56
C VAL A 36 1.28 6.04 6.24
N ASN A 37 1.33 7.27 6.75
CA ASN A 37 2.49 7.78 7.50
C ASN A 37 2.74 6.97 8.79
N MET A 38 1.68 6.60 9.52
CA MET A 38 1.80 5.73 10.70
C MET A 38 2.41 4.36 10.34
N LEU A 39 1.99 3.76 9.23
CA LEU A 39 2.55 2.48 8.77
C LEU A 39 4.02 2.61 8.36
N ILE A 40 4.40 3.69 7.67
CA ILE A 40 5.79 3.96 7.32
C ILE A 40 6.65 4.05 8.59
N ALA A 41 6.20 4.81 9.59
CA ALA A 41 6.90 4.91 10.87
C ALA A 41 6.95 3.57 11.62
N ALA A 42 5.85 2.84 11.68
CA ALA A 42 5.76 1.55 12.38
C ALA A 42 6.61 0.45 11.74
N LYS A 43 6.89 0.53 10.42
CA LYS A 43 7.82 -0.39 9.75
C LYS A 43 9.27 -0.19 10.19
N ASN A 44 9.65 1.01 10.63
CA ASN A 44 11.01 1.31 11.08
C ASN A 44 11.27 0.93 12.55
N VAL A 45 10.25 0.42 13.25
CA VAL A 45 10.37 0.00 14.65
C VAL A 45 10.27 -1.53 14.72
N PRO A 46 11.31 -2.25 15.21
CA PRO A 46 11.35 -3.73 15.18
C PRO A 46 10.15 -4.42 15.83
N SER A 47 9.60 -3.85 16.91
CA SER A 47 8.45 -4.44 17.61
C SER A 47 7.13 -4.33 16.82
N THR A 48 7.03 -3.41 15.87
CA THR A 48 5.82 -3.16 15.06
C THR A 48 6.00 -3.47 13.57
N GLU A 49 7.22 -3.73 13.11
CA GLU A 49 7.55 -3.99 11.70
C GLU A 49 6.66 -5.08 11.09
N LYS A 50 6.56 -6.23 11.76
CA LYS A 50 5.80 -7.37 11.26
C LYS A 50 4.31 -7.06 11.07
N ILE A 51 3.71 -6.35 12.01
CA ILE A 51 2.27 -6.03 11.92
C ILE A 51 2.01 -4.92 10.90
N ALA A 52 2.89 -3.91 10.85
CA ALA A 52 2.80 -2.85 9.85
C ALA A 52 2.97 -3.39 8.42
N THR A 53 3.88 -4.35 8.22
CA THR A 53 4.08 -5.02 6.92
C THR A 53 2.82 -5.77 6.49
N ARG A 54 2.17 -6.50 7.40
CA ARG A 54 0.90 -7.18 7.12
C ARG A 54 -0.19 -6.19 6.71
N ILE A 55 -0.38 -5.12 7.48
CA ILE A 55 -1.41 -4.11 7.20
C ILE A 55 -1.14 -3.41 5.86
N GLN A 56 0.13 -3.12 5.54
CA GLN A 56 0.50 -2.51 4.27
C GLN A 56 0.22 -3.45 3.07
N ALA A 57 0.40 -4.77 3.24
CA ALA A 57 0.05 -5.75 2.21
C ALA A 57 -1.47 -5.77 1.96
N GLU A 58 -2.27 -5.76 3.04
CA GLU A 58 -3.74 -5.66 2.95
C GLU A 58 -4.19 -4.34 2.28
N GLN A 59 -3.56 -3.21 2.63
CA GLN A 59 -3.78 -1.91 2.00
C GLN A 59 -3.49 -1.95 0.49
N THR A 60 -2.33 -2.49 0.12
CA THR A 60 -1.89 -2.58 -1.28
C THR A 60 -2.84 -3.43 -2.11
N ALA A 61 -3.27 -4.58 -1.57
CA ALA A 61 -4.22 -5.45 -2.25
C ALA A 61 -5.55 -4.74 -2.51
N LEU A 62 -6.09 -4.02 -1.51
CA LEU A 62 -7.33 -3.27 -1.67
C LEU A 62 -7.18 -2.12 -2.67
N TRP A 63 -6.06 -1.39 -2.63
CA TRP A 63 -5.78 -0.32 -3.59
C TRP A 63 -5.75 -0.83 -5.03
N LEU A 64 -5.08 -1.97 -5.27
CA LEU A 64 -5.08 -2.63 -6.57
C LEU A 64 -6.48 -3.08 -6.98
N GLU A 65 -7.24 -3.74 -6.10
CA GLU A 65 -8.61 -4.18 -6.37
C GLU A 65 -9.52 -3.01 -6.76
N LYS A 66 -9.43 -1.88 -6.04
CA LYS A 66 -10.25 -0.69 -6.28
C LYS A 66 -9.72 0.23 -7.38
N GLY A 67 -8.65 -0.15 -8.06
CA GLY A 67 -8.08 0.67 -9.13
C GLY A 67 -7.60 2.04 -8.62
N LYS A 68 -7.01 2.10 -7.43
CA LYS A 68 -6.47 3.35 -6.90
C LYS A 68 -5.29 3.82 -7.76
N ASN A 69 -5.45 5.01 -8.34
CA ASN A 69 -4.52 5.58 -9.32
C ASN A 69 -3.08 5.65 -8.74
N PRO A 70 -2.06 5.18 -9.47
CA PRO A 70 -0.67 5.22 -9.02
C PRO A 70 -0.16 6.63 -8.64
N GLY A 71 -0.61 7.68 -9.30
CA GLY A 71 -0.28 9.07 -8.95
C GLY A 71 -0.87 9.52 -7.62
N VAL A 72 -2.03 8.98 -7.20
CA VAL A 72 -2.57 9.21 -5.85
C VAL A 72 -1.73 8.47 -4.81
N VAL A 73 -1.33 7.22 -5.09
CA VAL A 73 -0.45 6.45 -4.20
C VAL A 73 0.92 7.13 -4.04
N PHE A 74 1.45 7.72 -5.13
CA PHE A 74 2.68 8.50 -5.10
C PHE A 74 2.65 9.63 -4.06
N LYS A 75 1.56 10.40 -4.04
CA LYS A 75 1.33 11.47 -3.07
C LYS A 75 1.10 10.97 -1.64
N LEU A 76 0.36 9.86 -1.47
CA LEU A 76 0.16 9.24 -0.16
C LEU A 76 1.49 8.79 0.49
N LEU A 77 2.46 8.39 -0.34
CA LEU A 77 3.81 8.05 0.09
C LEU A 77 4.74 9.27 0.23
N LYS A 78 4.23 10.49 0.01
CA LYS A 78 4.98 11.76 0.02
C LYS A 78 6.20 11.76 -0.90
N LEU A 79 6.09 11.10 -2.05
CA LEU A 79 7.17 11.03 -3.04
C LEU A 79 7.25 12.29 -3.92
N ASP A 80 6.30 13.21 -3.79
CA ASP A 80 6.26 14.53 -4.44
C ASP A 80 6.90 15.64 -3.59
N ASP A 81 7.28 15.35 -2.35
CA ASP A 81 7.81 16.30 -1.36
C ASP A 81 9.28 15.98 -1.02
N VAL A 82 10.16 15.90 -2.04
CA VAL A 82 11.53 15.38 -1.84
C VAL A 82 12.63 16.30 -2.36
N ASP A 83 13.46 16.78 -1.42
CA ASP A 83 14.80 17.41 -1.58
C ASP A 83 15.93 16.33 -1.61
N VAL A 84 15.55 15.04 -1.71
CA VAL A 84 16.43 13.86 -1.65
C VAL A 84 16.32 13.08 -2.96
N SER A 85 17.39 12.37 -3.34
CA SER A 85 17.44 11.52 -4.53
C SER A 85 16.31 10.47 -4.52
N LEU A 86 15.24 10.75 -5.27
CA LEU A 86 14.03 9.92 -5.36
C LEU A 86 14.32 8.45 -5.68
N LEU A 87 15.36 8.21 -6.49
CA LEU A 87 15.77 6.89 -6.94
C LEU A 87 16.35 6.00 -5.82
N GLU A 88 16.83 6.60 -4.73
CA GLU A 88 17.35 5.88 -3.57
C GLU A 88 16.28 5.63 -2.50
N ASN A 89 15.07 6.19 -2.66
CA ASN A 89 14.00 6.03 -1.69
C ASN A 89 13.33 4.64 -1.83
N PRO A 90 13.37 3.77 -0.81
CA PRO A 90 12.74 2.45 -0.87
C PRO A 90 11.23 2.50 -1.08
N LEU A 91 10.56 3.61 -0.70
CA LEU A 91 9.14 3.83 -0.99
C LEU A 91 8.89 4.06 -2.48
N PHE A 92 9.83 4.68 -3.20
CA PHE A 92 9.75 4.83 -4.65
C PHE A 92 9.85 3.47 -5.35
N VAL A 93 10.75 2.59 -4.90
CA VAL A 93 10.86 1.22 -5.42
C VAL A 93 9.56 0.43 -5.20
N ALA A 94 8.95 0.57 -4.01
CA ALA A 94 7.66 -0.05 -3.72
C ALA A 94 6.54 0.51 -4.61
N TRP A 95 6.54 1.83 -4.87
CA TRP A 95 5.58 2.47 -5.75
C TRP A 95 5.73 2.05 -7.22
N MET A 96 6.96 1.86 -7.72
CA MET A 96 7.18 1.32 -9.07
C MET A 96 6.56 -0.06 -9.22
N LYS A 97 6.79 -0.95 -8.23
CA LYS A 97 6.17 -2.27 -8.21
C LYS A 97 4.64 -2.20 -8.18
N TYR A 98 4.07 -1.31 -7.36
CA TYR A 98 2.62 -1.06 -7.34
C TYR A 98 2.09 -0.64 -8.71
N THR A 99 2.80 0.26 -9.40
CA THR A 99 2.40 0.78 -10.72
C THR A 99 2.45 -0.31 -11.79
N GLU A 100 3.47 -1.16 -11.76
CA GLU A 100 3.53 -2.33 -12.64
C GLU A 100 2.36 -3.30 -12.39
N ASP A 101 2.07 -3.61 -11.13
CA ASP A 101 1.00 -4.54 -10.77
C ASP A 101 -0.38 -3.95 -11.11
N PHE A 102 -0.57 -2.64 -10.90
CA PHE A 102 -1.74 -1.90 -11.34
C PHE A 102 -1.96 -2.02 -12.86
N SER A 103 -0.92 -1.78 -13.65
CA SER A 103 -1.01 -1.87 -15.12
C SER A 103 -1.37 -3.27 -15.59
N LYS A 104 -0.73 -4.30 -15.00
CA LYS A 104 -1.02 -5.70 -15.34
C LYS A 104 -2.47 -6.05 -15.04
N ILE A 105 -3.00 -5.62 -13.89
CA ILE A 105 -4.36 -5.94 -13.43
C ILE A 105 -5.42 -5.21 -14.26
N HIS A 106 -5.23 -3.91 -14.52
CA HIS A 106 -6.30 -3.06 -15.09
C HIS A 106 -6.23 -2.87 -16.60
N TYR A 107 -5.06 -3.08 -17.22
CA TYR A 107 -4.87 -2.86 -18.65
C TYR A 107 -4.32 -4.10 -19.38
N GLY A 108 -3.97 -5.17 -18.67
CA GLY A 108 -3.36 -6.36 -19.25
C GLY A 108 -1.96 -6.12 -19.84
N THR A 109 -1.40 -4.92 -19.64
CA THR A 109 -0.09 -4.52 -20.14
C THR A 109 0.95 -4.66 -19.04
N LYS A 110 2.05 -5.36 -19.35
CA LYS A 110 3.29 -5.24 -18.58
C LYS A 110 3.87 -3.87 -18.90
N ILE A 111 4.14 -3.03 -17.89
CA ILE A 111 4.97 -1.83 -18.12
C ILE A 111 6.37 -2.33 -18.48
N THR A 112 6.64 -2.41 -19.77
CA THR A 112 8.01 -2.45 -20.28
C THR A 112 8.53 -1.04 -20.17
N THR A 113 9.39 -0.81 -19.17
CA THR A 113 10.37 0.30 -19.10
C THR A 113 10.07 1.48 -20.00
N VAL A 114 9.50 2.54 -19.41
CA VAL A 114 9.34 3.90 -19.94
C VAL A 114 9.62 4.02 -21.44
N SER A 115 8.64 3.65 -22.27
CA SER A 115 8.58 4.18 -23.63
C SER A 115 8.11 5.62 -23.49
N TRP A 116 9.02 6.56 -23.74
CA TRP A 116 8.79 8.01 -23.74
C TRP A 116 7.86 8.47 -24.88
N ASP A 117 7.22 7.55 -25.59
CA ASP A 117 6.44 7.81 -26.81
C ASP A 117 4.99 8.22 -26.53
N VAL A 118 4.61 8.47 -25.27
CA VAL A 118 3.23 8.83 -24.88
C VAL A 118 3.14 10.18 -24.16
N ILE A 119 4.09 11.10 -24.38
CA ILE A 119 3.88 12.51 -24.01
C ILE A 119 3.53 13.28 -25.30
N PRO A 120 2.25 13.65 -25.53
CA PRO A 120 1.93 14.65 -26.53
C PRO A 120 2.54 15.99 -26.10
N SER A 121 3.28 16.59 -27.03
CA SER A 121 3.90 17.93 -26.94
C SER A 121 2.94 19.02 -26.44
#